data_AF-A0A7L4PBV2-F1
#
_entry.id   AF-A0A7L4PBV2-F1
#
_cell.length_a   1.000
_cell.length_b   1.000
_cell.length_c   1.000
_cell.angle_alpha   90.00
_cell.angle_beta   90.00
_cell.angle_gamma   90.00
#
_symmetry.space_group_name_H-M   'P 1'
#
loop_
_entity.id
_entity.type
_entity.pdbx_description
1 polymer ?
#
loop_
_entity_poly.entity_id
_entity_poly.type
_entity_poly.pdbx_seq_one_letter_code
_entity_poly.pdbx_strand_id
1 'polypeptide(L)'
;MTMSLLPSASVKARGSSGQYTRVEAPLMLITAKESQLTWSGQTLAAIVKDALKNIGAPVISVEMRHDESLGLYAVALLDCDAGEALKRWPEIADVARELEIPIFVAWTRGGETPPEEAGAYAGSALAKMGVFLATRGSVDVLKALREERG
;
A
#
# COMPACT_ATOMS: atom_id res chain seq x y z
N MET A 1 -45.29 8.18 10.71
CA MET A 1 -45.17 9.37 9.84
C MET A 1 -45.14 10.60 10.73
N THR A 2 -43.95 11.15 10.95
CA THR A 2 -43.77 12.45 11.61
C THR A 2 -42.38 12.95 11.23
N MET A 3 -42.36 13.92 10.30
CA MET A 3 -41.18 14.72 10.00
C MET A 3 -40.84 15.55 11.23
N SER A 4 -39.63 15.41 11.77
CA SER A 4 -39.08 16.38 12.72
C SER A 4 -38.06 17.24 11.99
N LEU A 5 -38.42 18.51 11.80
CA LEU A 5 -37.54 19.58 11.36
C LEU A 5 -36.44 19.78 12.42
N LEU A 6 -35.17 19.69 12.03
CA LEU A 6 -34.06 20.16 12.86
C LEU A 6 -33.65 21.58 12.43
N PRO A 7 -33.22 22.43 13.39
CA PRO A 7 -33.08 23.87 13.19
C PRO A 7 -31.92 24.25 12.26
N SER A 8 -32.16 25.19 11.36
CA SER A 8 -31.13 25.81 10.53
C SER A 8 -30.13 26.57 11.39
N ALA A 9 -28.87 26.12 11.43
CA ALA A 9 -27.78 26.90 12.01
C ALA A 9 -27.31 27.94 10.99
N SER A 10 -27.43 29.22 11.31
CA SER A 10 -26.86 30.32 10.53
C SER A 10 -25.46 30.65 11.03
N VAL A 11 -24.45 30.47 10.18
CA VAL A 11 -23.06 30.86 10.50
C VAL A 11 -22.74 32.18 9.81
N LYS A 12 -22.31 33.19 10.57
CA LYS A 12 -21.84 34.48 10.07
C LYS A 12 -20.30 34.44 9.95
N ALA A 13 -19.78 34.46 8.73
CA ALA A 13 -18.35 34.66 8.48
C ALA A 13 -18.04 36.15 8.24
N ARG A 14 -16.94 36.65 8.80
CA ARG A 14 -16.52 38.06 8.72
C ARG A 14 -15.49 38.23 7.60
N GLY A 15 -15.89 38.84 6.49
CA GLY A 15 -14.96 39.31 5.46
C GLY A 15 -14.37 40.68 5.81
N SER A 16 -13.18 40.99 5.30
CA SER A 16 -12.40 42.22 5.56
C SER A 16 -13.01 43.51 5.00
N SER A 17 -14.18 43.48 4.37
CA SER A 17 -14.89 44.64 3.81
C SER A 17 -16.30 44.88 4.41
N GLY A 18 -16.67 44.20 5.50
CA GLY A 18 -17.87 44.54 6.27
C GLY A 18 -19.22 44.23 5.59
N GLN A 19 -19.26 43.48 4.49
CA GLN A 19 -20.51 42.98 3.92
C GLN A 19 -20.82 41.56 4.41
N TYR A 20 -22.05 41.36 4.91
CA TYR A 20 -22.58 40.06 5.31
C TYR A 20 -23.33 39.42 4.14
N THR A 21 -22.77 38.38 3.53
CA THR A 21 -23.50 37.49 2.64
C THR A 21 -24.04 36.30 3.43
N ARG A 22 -25.36 36.11 3.40
CA ARG A 22 -26.03 34.91 3.92
C ARG A 22 -25.79 33.78 2.93
N VAL A 23 -24.92 32.84 3.28
CA VAL A 23 -24.71 31.62 2.48
C VAL A 23 -25.53 30.51 3.13
N GLU A 24 -26.59 30.08 2.45
CA GLU A 24 -27.29 28.85 2.82
C GLU A 24 -26.43 27.67 2.41
N ALA A 25 -25.66 27.14 3.35
CA ALA A 25 -24.97 25.87 3.16
C ALA A 25 -25.99 24.74 3.36
N PRO A 26 -26.29 23.92 2.32
CA PRO A 26 -27.11 22.74 2.52
C PRO A 26 -26.44 21.82 3.54
N LEU A 27 -27.26 21.29 4.46
CA LEU A 27 -26.93 20.24 5.42
C LEU A 27 -26.37 19.00 4.69
N MET A 28 -25.08 19.03 4.36
CA MET A 28 -24.30 17.83 4.06
C MET A 28 -23.17 17.76 5.07
N LEU A 29 -23.57 17.59 6.34
CA LEU A 29 -22.76 16.90 7.33
C LEU A 29 -22.82 15.39 7.05
N ILE A 30 -22.48 15.00 5.81
CA ILE A 30 -22.10 13.62 5.53
C ILE A 30 -20.67 13.54 6.02
N THR A 31 -20.47 12.98 7.22
CA THR A 31 -19.46 11.95 7.53
C THR A 31 -18.29 11.84 6.53
N ALA A 32 -17.56 12.93 6.27
CA ALA A 32 -16.60 12.99 5.16
C ALA A 32 -15.23 12.40 5.53
N LYS A 33 -15.00 12.10 6.82
CA LYS A 33 -13.69 11.68 7.29
C LYS A 33 -13.38 10.20 7.05
N GLU A 34 -14.40 9.39 6.75
CA GLU A 34 -14.24 7.95 6.54
C GLU A 34 -14.42 7.55 5.06
N SER A 35 -15.11 8.37 4.26
CA SER A 35 -15.34 8.12 2.83
C SER A 35 -14.26 8.69 1.91
N GLN A 36 -13.41 9.61 2.37
CA GLN A 36 -12.28 10.11 1.58
C GLN A 36 -11.07 9.16 1.57
N LEU A 37 -10.92 8.31 2.59
CA LEU A 37 -9.86 7.29 2.62
C LEU A 37 -10.17 6.07 1.73
N THR A 38 -11.45 5.74 1.52
CA THR A 38 -11.82 4.58 0.71
C THR A 38 -11.72 4.84 -0.80
N TRP A 39 -11.90 6.09 -1.23
CA TRP A 39 -11.74 6.48 -2.64
C TRP A 39 -10.27 6.53 -3.09
N SER A 40 -9.34 7.04 -2.26
CA SER A 40 -7.92 7.11 -2.63
C SER A 40 -7.25 5.73 -2.70
N GLY A 41 -7.59 4.82 -1.78
CA GLY A 41 -7.02 3.47 -1.74
C GLY A 41 -7.41 2.61 -2.95
N GLN A 42 -8.66 2.69 -3.41
CA GLN A 42 -9.13 1.95 -4.60
C GLN A 42 -8.50 2.48 -5.89
N THR A 43 -8.31 3.79 -6.01
CA THR A 43 -7.61 4.39 -7.16
C THR A 43 -6.14 4.02 -7.18
N LEU A 44 -5.44 4.06 -6.03
CA LEU A 44 -4.03 3.67 -5.94
C LEU A 44 -3.83 2.18 -6.22
N ALA A 45 -4.68 1.30 -5.66
CA ALA A 45 -4.63 -0.13 -5.97
C ALA A 45 -4.79 -0.40 -7.47
N ALA A 46 -5.69 0.34 -8.15
CA ALA A 46 -5.88 0.22 -9.59
C ALA A 46 -4.66 0.70 -10.38
N ILE A 47 -4.06 1.85 -10.01
CA ILE A 47 -2.84 2.37 -10.64
C ILE A 47 -1.70 1.35 -10.51
N VAL A 48 -1.46 0.84 -9.29
CA VAL A 48 -0.44 -0.19 -9.07
C VAL A 48 -0.74 -1.43 -9.89
N LYS A 49 -1.99 -1.93 -9.87
CA LYS A 49 -2.40 -3.10 -10.63
C LYS A 49 -2.15 -2.94 -12.13
N ASP A 50 -2.48 -1.78 -12.70
CA ASP A 50 -2.29 -1.51 -14.12
C ASP A 50 -0.81 -1.36 -14.48
N ALA A 51 -0.01 -0.70 -13.63
CA ALA A 51 1.44 -0.60 -13.81
C ALA A 51 2.10 -2.00 -13.82
N LEU A 52 1.70 -2.88 -12.91
CA LEU A 52 2.20 -4.26 -12.85
C LEU A 52 1.76 -5.10 -14.06
N LYS A 53 0.54 -4.90 -14.56
CA LYS A 53 0.09 -5.55 -15.80
C LYS A 53 0.86 -5.07 -17.02
N ASN A 54 1.24 -3.80 -17.08
CA ASN A 54 2.00 -3.23 -18.19
C ASN A 54 3.40 -3.84 -18.33
N ILE A 55 4.00 -4.30 -17.24
CA ILE A 55 5.25 -5.07 -17.26
C ILE A 55 5.04 -6.58 -17.46
N GLY A 56 3.79 -7.02 -17.68
CA GLY A 56 3.46 -8.43 -17.94
C GLY A 56 3.32 -9.30 -16.69
N ALA A 57 3.22 -8.74 -15.49
CA ALA A 57 3.04 -9.53 -14.27
C ALA A 57 1.63 -10.16 -14.21
N PRO A 58 1.48 -11.44 -13.81
CA PRO A 58 0.20 -12.13 -13.74
C PRO A 58 -0.61 -11.73 -12.48
N VAL A 59 -1.01 -10.46 -12.37
CA VAL A 59 -1.62 -9.90 -11.15
C VAL A 59 -3.11 -10.25 -11.04
N ILE A 60 -3.49 -10.91 -9.95
CA ILE A 60 -4.87 -11.21 -9.57
C ILE A 60 -5.49 -10.00 -8.87
N SER A 61 -4.87 -9.56 -7.78
CA SER A 61 -5.35 -8.47 -6.93
C SER A 61 -4.19 -7.65 -6.38
N VAL A 62 -4.50 -6.40 -6.01
CA VAL A 62 -3.59 -5.51 -5.28
C VAL A 62 -4.37 -4.95 -4.11
N GLU A 63 -3.77 -5.01 -2.94
CA GLU A 63 -4.31 -4.43 -1.70
C GLU A 63 -3.37 -3.34 -1.20
N MET A 64 -3.93 -2.17 -0.90
CA MET A 64 -3.20 -1.11 -0.21
C MET A 64 -3.27 -1.35 1.30
N ARG A 65 -2.13 -1.26 1.97
CA ARG A 65 -1.99 -1.44 3.40
C ARG A 65 -1.14 -0.33 4.00
N HIS A 66 -1.25 -0.16 5.30
CA HIS A 66 -0.47 0.83 6.04
C HIS A 66 0.13 0.16 7.27
N ASP A 67 1.43 0.38 7.48
CA ASP A 67 2.17 -0.01 8.67
C ASP A 67 2.89 1.22 9.24
N GLU A 68 3.04 1.28 10.57
CA GLU A 68 3.69 2.43 11.23
C GLU A 68 5.16 2.60 10.83
N SER A 69 5.84 1.51 10.47
CA SER A 69 7.27 1.48 10.13
C SER A 69 7.52 1.68 8.64
N LEU A 70 6.64 1.13 7.80
CA LEU A 70 6.79 1.15 6.34
C LEU A 70 5.96 2.25 5.66
N GLY A 71 5.00 2.84 6.36
CA GLY A 71 4.02 3.75 5.78
C GLY A 71 3.02 3.03 4.88
N LEU A 72 2.57 3.70 3.82
CA LEU A 72 1.66 3.12 2.82
C LEU A 72 2.43 2.16 1.89
N TYR A 73 1.93 0.95 1.74
CA TYR A 73 2.50 -0.06 0.84
C TYR A 73 1.42 -0.88 0.13
N ALA A 74 1.80 -1.54 -0.96
CA ALA A 74 0.92 -2.43 -1.70
C ALA A 74 1.32 -3.90 -1.51
N VAL A 75 0.34 -4.79 -1.50
CA VAL A 75 0.54 -6.24 -1.61
C VAL A 75 -0.12 -6.71 -2.89
N ALA A 76 0.68 -7.21 -3.83
CA ALA A 76 0.21 -7.75 -5.10
C ALA A 76 0.17 -9.28 -5.06
N LEU A 77 -1.01 -9.87 -5.30
CA LEU A 77 -1.19 -11.30 -5.44
C LEU A 77 -1.02 -11.71 -6.90
N LEU A 78 -0.05 -12.58 -7.17
CA LEU A 78 0.27 -13.08 -8.51
C LEU A 78 -0.26 -14.51 -8.72
N ASP A 79 -0.77 -14.80 -9.92
CA ASP A 79 -1.10 -16.15 -10.37
C ASP A 79 0.14 -16.88 -10.90
N CYS A 80 1.07 -17.17 -10.00
CA CYS A 80 2.24 -17.99 -10.30
C CYS A 80 2.70 -18.78 -9.07
N ASP A 81 3.76 -19.56 -9.23
CA ASP A 81 4.45 -20.20 -8.10
C ASP A 81 5.43 -19.24 -7.40
N ALA A 82 5.95 -19.70 -6.26
CA ALA A 82 6.90 -18.95 -5.44
C ALA A 82 8.18 -18.55 -6.20
N GLY A 83 8.75 -19.47 -6.98
CA GLY A 83 10.00 -19.23 -7.70
C GLY A 83 9.83 -18.20 -8.80
N GLU A 84 8.74 -18.28 -9.56
CA GLU A 84 8.37 -17.26 -10.54
C GLU A 84 8.09 -15.89 -9.89
N ALA A 85 7.38 -15.88 -8.76
CA ALA A 85 7.06 -14.64 -8.06
C ALA A 85 8.33 -13.93 -7.57
N LEU A 86 9.25 -14.68 -6.97
CA LEU A 86 10.54 -14.18 -6.49
C LEU A 86 11.41 -13.65 -7.63
N LYS A 87 11.46 -14.37 -8.77
CA LYS A 87 12.21 -13.94 -9.96
C LYS A 87 11.70 -12.64 -10.57
N ARG A 88 10.37 -12.41 -10.52
CA ARG A 88 9.73 -11.19 -11.02
C ARG A 88 9.83 -10.01 -10.05
N TRP A 89 9.97 -10.27 -8.74
CA TRP A 89 9.94 -9.22 -7.73
C TRP A 89 10.96 -8.08 -7.96
N PRO A 90 12.20 -8.33 -8.43
CA PRO A 90 13.13 -7.25 -8.76
C PRO A 90 12.66 -6.30 -9.87
N GLU A 91 11.85 -6.76 -10.83
CA GLU A 91 11.25 -5.91 -11.88
C GLU A 91 10.07 -5.12 -11.32
N ILE A 92 9.26 -5.77 -10.47
CA ILE A 92 8.18 -5.13 -9.71
C ILE A 92 8.73 -4.03 -8.79
N ALA A 93 9.91 -4.25 -8.21
CA ALA A 93 10.60 -3.27 -7.37
C ALA A 93 11.01 -2.01 -8.13
N ASP A 94 11.29 -2.11 -9.43
CA ASP A 94 11.57 -0.93 -10.25
C ASP A 94 10.31 -0.06 -10.41
N VAL A 95 9.15 -0.69 -10.64
CA VAL A 95 7.84 0.00 -10.65
C VAL A 95 7.50 0.59 -9.28
N ALA A 96 7.74 -0.16 -8.21
CA ALA A 96 7.52 0.31 -6.83
C ALA A 96 8.31 1.59 -6.53
N ARG A 97 9.56 1.65 -7.00
CA ARG A 97 10.42 2.84 -6.86
C ARG A 97 9.90 4.02 -7.69
N GLU A 98 9.43 3.78 -8.93
CA GLU A 98 8.86 4.83 -9.77
C GLU A 98 7.57 5.43 -9.20
N LEU A 99 6.75 4.60 -8.55
CA LEU A 99 5.51 5.02 -7.90
C LEU A 99 5.73 5.56 -6.47
N GLU A 100 6.95 5.48 -5.94
CA GLU A 100 7.29 5.77 -4.53
C GLU A 100 6.41 5.01 -3.52
N ILE A 101 5.97 3.81 -3.88
CA ILE A 101 5.12 2.94 -3.06
C ILE A 101 5.77 1.56 -3.00
N PRO A 102 6.21 1.07 -1.83
CA PRO A 102 6.71 -0.29 -1.69
C PRO A 102 5.67 -1.32 -2.12
N ILE A 103 6.07 -2.29 -2.95
CA ILE A 103 5.19 -3.37 -3.42
C ILE A 103 5.75 -4.71 -2.98
N PHE A 104 4.99 -5.41 -2.14
CA PHE A 104 5.28 -6.78 -1.72
C PHE A 104 4.50 -7.76 -2.59
N VAL A 105 5.10 -8.93 -2.82
CA VAL A 105 4.53 -9.95 -3.71
C VAL A 105 4.04 -11.14 -2.88
N ALA A 106 2.80 -11.54 -3.15
CA ALA A 106 2.22 -12.81 -2.73
C ALA A 106 1.89 -13.65 -3.97
N TRP A 107 1.75 -14.96 -3.81
CA TRP A 107 1.50 -15.89 -4.91
C TRP A 107 0.46 -16.94 -4.53
N THR A 108 -0.24 -17.48 -5.52
CA THR A 108 -1.34 -18.43 -5.30
C THR A 108 -0.91 -19.88 -5.31
N ARG A 109 0.16 -20.23 -6.03
CA ARG A 109 0.59 -21.62 -6.21
C ARG A 109 1.76 -21.93 -5.30
N GLY A 110 1.69 -23.09 -4.64
CA GLY A 110 2.84 -23.61 -3.92
C GLY A 110 4.02 -23.82 -4.87
N GLY A 111 5.22 -23.83 -4.31
CA GLY A 111 6.45 -24.08 -5.02
C GLY A 111 7.59 -24.01 -4.02
N GLU A 112 8.55 -24.92 -4.13
CA GLU A 112 9.75 -24.85 -3.33
C GLU A 112 10.77 -23.97 -4.06
N THR A 113 11.34 -23.03 -3.34
CA THR A 113 12.50 -22.26 -3.77
C THR A 113 13.53 -22.38 -2.65
N PRO A 114 14.79 -22.72 -2.96
CA PRO A 114 15.85 -22.80 -1.96
C PRO A 114 15.88 -21.51 -1.12
N PRO A 115 16.02 -21.60 0.21
CA PRO A 115 16.02 -20.42 1.09
C PRO A 115 17.04 -19.36 0.68
N GLU A 116 18.20 -19.75 0.17
CA GLU A 116 19.27 -18.87 -0.30
C GLU A 116 18.85 -18.09 -1.55
N GLU A 117 18.20 -18.78 -2.50
CA GLU A 117 17.70 -18.17 -3.74
C GLU A 117 16.52 -17.23 -3.42
N ALA A 118 15.61 -17.64 -2.54
CA ALA A 118 14.51 -16.81 -2.07
C ALA A 118 15.01 -15.55 -1.35
N GLY A 119 16.01 -15.71 -0.46
CA GLY A 119 16.66 -14.61 0.23
C GLY A 119 17.36 -13.65 -0.73
N ALA A 120 18.03 -14.14 -1.77
CA ALA A 120 18.69 -13.32 -2.77
C ALA A 120 17.69 -12.46 -3.57
N TYR A 121 16.59 -13.06 -4.05
CA TYR A 121 15.56 -12.33 -4.79
C TYR A 121 14.82 -11.32 -3.90
N ALA A 122 14.40 -11.73 -2.70
CA ALA A 122 13.72 -10.85 -1.76
C ALA A 122 14.63 -9.68 -1.33
N GLY A 123 15.88 -9.97 -0.97
CA GLY A 123 16.86 -8.96 -0.59
C GLY A 123 17.13 -7.95 -1.70
N SER A 124 17.29 -8.42 -2.94
CA SER A 124 17.47 -7.58 -4.12
C SER A 124 16.27 -6.65 -4.35
N ALA A 125 15.05 -7.19 -4.31
CA ALA A 125 13.83 -6.41 -4.48
C ALA A 125 13.66 -5.35 -3.38
N LEU A 126 13.86 -5.73 -2.11
CA LEU A 126 13.76 -4.81 -0.98
C LEU A 126 14.78 -3.68 -1.05
N ALA A 127 16.03 -4.00 -1.39
CA ALA A 127 17.09 -3.00 -1.58
C ALA A 127 16.76 -2.02 -2.70
N LYS A 128 16.22 -2.49 -3.84
CA LYS A 128 15.76 -1.64 -4.95
C LYS A 128 14.66 -0.67 -4.54
N MET A 129 13.74 -1.10 -3.67
CA MET A 129 12.66 -0.25 -3.14
C MET A 129 13.13 0.70 -2.03
N GLY A 130 14.39 0.63 -1.60
CA GLY A 130 14.87 1.39 -0.44
C GLY A 130 14.29 0.90 0.89
N VAL A 131 13.73 -0.31 0.93
CA VAL A 131 13.18 -0.94 2.12
C VAL A 131 14.29 -1.73 2.80
N PHE A 132 14.68 -1.29 3.99
CA PHE A 132 15.69 -1.98 4.79
C PHE A 132 15.03 -2.91 5.79
N LEU A 133 15.47 -4.17 5.83
CA LEU A 133 15.03 -5.13 6.82
C LEU A 133 15.56 -4.72 8.20
N ALA A 134 14.68 -4.21 9.05
CA ALA A 134 14.96 -4.06 10.46
C ALA A 134 14.75 -5.42 11.15
N THR A 135 15.82 -6.01 11.66
CA THR A 135 15.72 -7.20 12.50
C THR A 135 15.39 -6.76 13.93
N ARG A 136 14.40 -7.41 14.58
CA ARG A 136 14.04 -7.12 15.99
C ARG A 136 15.20 -7.38 16.97
N GLY A 137 16.23 -8.11 16.54
CA GLY A 137 17.48 -8.31 17.26
C GLY A 137 18.62 -8.58 16.26
N SER A 138 19.86 -8.29 16.66
CA SER A 138 21.04 -8.51 15.82
C SER A 138 21.13 -9.97 15.37
N VAL A 139 21.22 -10.19 14.06
CA VAL A 139 21.51 -11.52 13.50
C VAL A 139 23.00 -11.78 13.68
N ASP A 140 23.35 -12.73 14.54
CA ASP A 140 24.72 -13.23 14.65
C ASP A 140 24.97 -14.19 13.48
N VAL A 141 25.52 -13.62 12.40
CA VAL A 141 25.84 -14.33 11.16
C VAL A 141 26.80 -15.51 11.41
N LEU A 142 27.70 -15.40 12.39
CA LEU A 142 28.66 -16.46 12.72
C LEU A 142 27.98 -17.64 13.42
N LYS A 143 26.95 -17.36 14.23
CA LYS A 143 26.16 -18.41 14.88
C LYS A 143 25.34 -19.19 13.85
N ALA A 144 24.65 -18.48 12.95
CA ALA A 144 23.85 -19.11 11.89
C ALA A 144 24.69 -20.01 10.98
N LEU A 145 25.90 -19.57 10.60
CA LEU A 145 26.81 -20.35 9.76
C LEU A 145 27.39 -21.59 10.44
N ARG A 146 27.54 -21.59 11.78
CA ARG A 146 27.98 -22.78 12.54
C ARG A 146 26.88 -23.82 12.68
N GLU A 147 25.63 -23.39 12.76
CA GLU A 147 24.48 -24.28 12.91
C GLU A 147 24.13 -25.00 11.59
N GLU A 148 24.41 -24.39 10.43
CA GLU A 148 24.24 -25.06 9.12
C GLU A 148 25.36 -26.03 8.75
N ARG A 149 26.61 -25.74 9.16
CA ARG A 149 27.79 -26.55 8.80
C ARG A 149 28.08 -27.68 9.79
N GLY A 150 27.03 -28.31 10.35
CA GLY A 150 27.15 -29.40 11.33
C GLY A 150 28.32 -30.35 11.09
#